data_AF-A0ABD3PJH1-F1
#
_entry.id   AF-A0ABD3PJH1-F1
#
_cell.length_a   1.000
_cell.length_b   1.000
_cell.length_c   1.000
_cell.angle_alpha   90.00
_cell.angle_beta   90.00
_cell.angle_gamma   90.00
#
_symmetry.space_group_name_H-M   'P 1'
#
loop_
_entity.id
_entity.type
_entity.pdbx_description
1 polymer ?
#
loop_
_entity_poly.entity_id
_entity_poly.type
_entity_poly.pdbx_seq_one_letter_code
_entity_poly.pdbx_strand_id
1 'polypeptide(L)'
;MVHDFEDAIINSVKANFPDIEFYYSCWFHFKQALRKRMVELGMISEFLKEFLKLFDFLTVLHRDLIVGKGIAYVKSKPKKIKGFNDNKQEEVEKFFDTYFVKQWCRPRMIPIWNYNGRVGWSDEM
;
A
#
# COMPACT_ATOMS: atom_id res chain seq x y z
N MET A 1 6.78 -18.39 -2.02
CA MET A 1 6.99 -19.01 -3.34
C MET A 1 5.89 -18.54 -4.29
N VAL A 2 5.85 -17.23 -4.56
CA VAL A 2 4.90 -16.57 -5.49
C VAL A 2 5.66 -15.78 -6.57
N HIS A 3 6.98 -15.58 -6.38
CA HIS A 3 7.84 -14.78 -7.26
C HIS A 3 8.16 -15.47 -8.61
N ASP A 4 8.38 -16.79 -8.66
CA ASP A 4 8.81 -17.45 -9.90
C ASP A 4 7.75 -17.45 -11.01
N PHE A 5 6.46 -17.55 -10.67
CA PHE A 5 5.38 -17.53 -11.66
C PHE A 5 5.09 -16.12 -12.18
N GLU A 6 5.13 -15.13 -11.30
CA GLU A 6 4.92 -13.73 -11.69
C GLU A 6 6.03 -13.28 -12.64
N ASP A 7 7.30 -13.56 -12.31
CA ASP A 7 8.44 -13.23 -13.16
C ASP A 7 8.41 -13.98 -14.50
N ALA A 8 8.04 -15.27 -14.50
CA ALA A 8 7.92 -16.05 -15.74
C ALA A 8 6.82 -15.50 -16.68
N ILE A 9 5.66 -15.11 -16.13
CA ILE A 9 4.56 -14.52 -16.92
C ILE A 9 4.97 -13.16 -17.47
N ILE A 10 5.57 -12.32 -16.64
CA ILE A 10 6.09 -11.02 -17.06
C ILE A 10 7.12 -11.17 -18.18
N ASN A 11 8.08 -12.07 -18.02
CA ASN A 11 9.13 -12.26 -19.03
C ASN A 11 8.55 -12.80 -20.34
N SER A 12 7.59 -13.72 -20.27
CA SER A 12 6.85 -14.22 -21.44
C SER A 12 6.09 -13.11 -22.15
N VAL A 13 5.34 -12.28 -21.40
CA VAL A 13 4.53 -11.22 -22.00
C VAL A 13 5.43 -10.08 -22.52
N LYS A 14 6.56 -9.74 -21.87
CA LYS A 14 7.57 -8.79 -22.41
C LYS A 14 8.20 -9.27 -23.72
N ALA A 15 8.47 -10.57 -23.82
CA ALA A 15 9.05 -11.14 -25.03
C ALA A 15 8.10 -11.06 -26.22
N ASN A 16 6.78 -11.14 -25.98
CA ASN A 16 5.76 -11.10 -27.03
C ASN A 16 5.20 -9.69 -27.28
N PHE A 17 5.28 -8.78 -26.30
CA PHE A 17 4.74 -7.43 -26.36
C PHE A 17 5.75 -6.45 -25.73
N PRO A 18 6.83 -6.08 -26.44
CA PRO A 18 7.93 -5.28 -25.89
C PRO A 18 7.51 -3.87 -25.46
N ASP A 19 6.43 -3.34 -26.03
CA ASP A 19 5.90 -2.00 -25.73
C ASP A 19 4.88 -1.98 -24.58
N ILE A 20 4.59 -3.13 -23.96
CA ILE A 20 3.57 -3.21 -22.91
C ILE A 20 4.13 -2.72 -21.55
N GLU A 21 3.41 -1.82 -20.90
CA GLU A 21 3.76 -1.32 -19.58
C GLU A 21 3.26 -2.29 -18.49
N PHE A 22 4.17 -2.91 -17.75
CA PHE A 22 3.82 -3.85 -16.67
C PHE A 22 3.70 -3.16 -15.32
N TYR A 23 2.58 -3.41 -14.66
CA TYR A 23 2.31 -2.89 -13.33
C TYR A 23 2.36 -4.01 -12.28
N TYR A 24 3.40 -4.00 -11.46
CA TYR A 24 3.76 -5.08 -10.54
C TYR A 24 3.17 -4.91 -9.14
N SER A 25 1.84 -4.83 -8.99
CA SER A 25 1.19 -5.13 -7.70
C SER A 25 -0.33 -5.12 -7.86
N CYS A 26 -0.97 -6.25 -7.60
CA CYS A 26 -2.40 -6.25 -7.37
C CYS A 26 -2.68 -5.71 -5.94
N TRP A 27 -3.81 -5.02 -5.78
CA TRP A 27 -4.26 -4.50 -4.49
C TRP A 27 -4.22 -5.56 -3.38
N PHE A 28 -4.52 -6.80 -3.73
CA PHE A 28 -4.45 -7.95 -2.83
C PHE A 28 -3.03 -8.19 -2.27
N HIS A 29 -1.99 -8.25 -3.11
CA HIS A 29 -0.61 -8.47 -2.66
C HIS A 29 -0.09 -7.27 -1.84
N PHE A 30 -0.44 -6.04 -2.23
CA PHE A 30 -0.13 -4.85 -1.45
C PHE A 30 -0.70 -4.98 -0.02
N LYS A 31 -2.01 -5.22 0.10
CA LYS A 31 -2.70 -5.36 1.39
C LYS A 31 -2.19 -6.55 2.19
N GLN A 32 -1.86 -7.67 1.54
CA GLN A 32 -1.28 -8.83 2.19
C GLN A 32 0.10 -8.51 2.80
N ALA A 33 0.95 -7.79 2.06
CA ALA A 33 2.27 -7.38 2.54
C ALA A 33 2.16 -6.40 3.74
N LEU A 34 1.26 -5.41 3.65
CA LEU A 34 0.99 -4.50 4.76
C LEU A 34 0.51 -5.26 6.00
N ARG A 35 -0.49 -6.14 5.83
CA ARG A 35 -1.05 -6.95 6.91
C ARG A 35 0.01 -7.79 7.59
N LYS A 36 0.83 -8.50 6.80
CA LYS A 36 1.91 -9.35 7.32
C LYS A 36 2.83 -8.53 8.24
N ARG A 37 3.26 -7.35 7.79
CA ARG A 37 4.16 -6.52 8.56
C ARG A 37 3.50 -5.92 9.82
N MET A 38 2.24 -5.54 9.75
CA MET A 38 1.48 -5.08 10.91
C MET A 38 1.38 -6.17 11.99
N VAL A 39 1.13 -7.42 11.59
CA VAL A 39 1.09 -8.58 12.51
C VAL A 39 2.46 -8.83 13.16
N GLU A 40 3.56 -8.77 12.38
CA GLU A 40 4.93 -8.88 12.90
C GLU A 40 5.25 -7.79 13.95
N LEU A 41 4.59 -6.63 13.87
CA LEU A 41 4.74 -5.53 14.83
C LEU A 41 3.76 -5.62 16.02
N GLY A 42 2.96 -6.68 16.13
CA GLY A 42 2.04 -6.89 17.26
C GLY A 42 0.64 -6.32 17.04
N MET A 43 0.34 -5.77 15.86
CA MET A 43 -1.03 -5.37 15.53
C MET A 43 -1.87 -6.63 15.27
N ILE A 44 -2.78 -6.93 16.19
CA ILE A 44 -3.75 -8.02 16.08
C ILE A 44 -5.16 -7.47 16.35
N SER A 45 -6.19 -8.30 16.18
CA SER A 45 -7.61 -8.01 16.48
C SER A 45 -8.37 -7.13 15.46
N GLU A 46 -9.58 -6.69 15.86
CA GLU A 46 -10.49 -5.79 15.14
C GLU A 46 -9.78 -4.49 14.72
N PHE A 47 -8.82 -4.00 15.52
CA PHE A 47 -8.01 -2.84 15.19
C PHE A 47 -7.28 -2.99 13.85
N LEU A 48 -6.55 -4.11 13.65
CA LEU A 48 -5.79 -4.32 12.41
C LEU A 48 -6.71 -4.33 11.19
N LYS A 49 -7.90 -4.94 11.31
CA LYS A 49 -8.85 -5.05 10.19
C LYS A 49 -9.31 -3.66 9.73
N GLU A 50 -9.66 -2.79 10.68
CA GLU A 50 -10.11 -1.44 10.37
C GLU A 50 -8.96 -0.52 9.96
N PHE A 51 -7.80 -0.63 10.61
CA PHE A 51 -6.63 0.17 10.28
C PHE A 51 -6.12 -0.13 8.86
N LEU A 52 -6.09 -1.40 8.46
CA LEU A 52 -5.66 -1.81 7.12
C LEU A 52 -6.55 -1.20 6.02
N LYS A 53 -7.86 -1.01 6.24
CA LYS A 53 -8.78 -0.38 5.27
C LYS A 53 -8.40 1.07 4.94
N LEU A 54 -7.78 1.79 5.88
CA LEU A 54 -7.36 3.17 5.65
C LEU A 54 -6.33 3.30 4.51
N PHE A 55 -5.62 2.23 4.17
CA PHE A 55 -4.66 2.23 3.07
C PHE A 55 -5.33 2.26 1.69
N ASP A 56 -6.62 1.92 1.59
CA ASP A 56 -7.39 2.01 0.34
C ASP A 56 -7.55 3.47 -0.10
N PHE A 57 -7.58 4.41 0.85
CA PHE A 57 -7.53 5.83 0.53
C PHE A 57 -6.21 6.24 -0.15
N LEU A 58 -5.09 5.69 0.31
CA LEU A 58 -3.78 6.03 -0.25
C LEU A 58 -3.58 5.47 -1.67
N THR A 59 -4.29 4.41 -2.06
CA THR A 59 -4.17 3.84 -3.42
C THR A 59 -4.81 4.73 -4.48
N VAL A 60 -5.70 5.66 -4.11
CA VAL A 60 -6.39 6.55 -5.07
C VAL A 60 -6.06 8.03 -4.87
N LEU A 61 -5.36 8.38 -3.78
CA LEU A 61 -4.91 9.73 -3.52
C LEU A 61 -3.89 10.19 -4.57
N HIS A 62 -3.95 11.47 -4.98
CA HIS A 62 -2.94 12.06 -5.85
C HIS A 62 -1.54 11.82 -5.30
N ARG A 63 -0.61 11.37 -6.16
CA ARG A 63 0.69 10.82 -5.75
C ARG A 63 1.50 11.81 -4.90
N ASP A 64 1.47 13.08 -5.28
CA ASP A 64 2.17 14.17 -4.57
C ASP A 64 1.62 14.46 -3.16
N LEU A 65 0.41 13.97 -2.86
CA LEU A 65 -0.22 14.15 -1.56
C LEU A 65 0.01 12.95 -0.63
N ILE A 66 0.48 11.80 -1.13
CA ILE A 66 0.68 10.58 -0.33
C ILE A 66 1.68 10.85 0.79
N VAL A 67 2.86 11.32 0.43
CA VAL A 67 3.90 11.72 1.39
C VAL A 67 3.50 13.07 1.99
N GLY A 68 3.54 13.18 3.31
CA GLY A 68 3.02 14.35 4.01
C GLY A 68 1.54 14.19 4.36
N LYS A 69 0.62 14.66 3.49
CA LYS A 69 -0.81 14.80 3.85
C LYS A 69 -1.53 13.46 4.01
N GLY A 70 -1.36 12.53 3.06
CA GLY A 70 -2.01 11.23 3.06
C GLY A 70 -1.58 10.38 4.25
N ILE A 71 -0.27 10.29 4.49
CA ILE A 71 0.28 9.59 5.66
C ILE A 71 -0.19 10.25 6.97
N ALA A 72 -0.12 11.59 7.08
CA ALA A 72 -0.60 12.28 8.28
C ALA A 72 -2.09 12.02 8.55
N TYR A 73 -2.91 12.01 7.49
CA TYR A 73 -4.32 11.64 7.60
C TYR A 73 -4.48 10.22 8.13
N VAL A 74 -3.80 9.22 7.55
CA VAL A 74 -3.91 7.83 8.01
C VAL A 74 -3.41 7.67 9.45
N LYS A 75 -2.31 8.32 9.84
CA LYS A 75 -1.79 8.30 11.22
C LYS A 75 -2.73 8.96 12.24
N SER A 76 -3.64 9.85 11.81
CA SER A 76 -4.59 10.52 12.71
C SER A 76 -5.82 9.67 13.06
N LYS A 77 -6.17 8.67 12.25
CA LYS A 77 -7.40 7.88 12.38
C LYS A 77 -7.39 6.74 13.41
N PRO A 78 -6.26 6.06 13.75
CA PRO A 78 -6.21 4.98 14.72
C PRO A 78 -6.95 5.26 16.02
N LYS A 79 -6.88 6.50 16.52
CA LYS A 79 -7.54 6.95 17.76
C LYS A 79 -9.05 6.73 17.80
N LYS A 80 -9.70 6.60 16.63
CA LYS A 80 -11.15 6.37 16.50
C LYS A 80 -11.52 4.91 16.26
N ILE A 81 -10.53 4.02 16.17
CA ILE A 81 -10.74 2.59 15.91
C ILE A 81 -10.93 1.87 17.24
N LYS A 82 -11.91 0.98 17.30
CA LYS A 82 -12.16 0.13 18.46
C LYS A 82 -10.92 -0.73 18.78
N GLY A 83 -10.55 -0.79 20.07
CA GLY A 83 -9.36 -1.51 20.54
C GLY A 83 -8.06 -0.71 20.44
N PHE A 84 -8.13 0.59 20.14
CA PHE A 84 -6.99 1.49 20.20
C PHE A 84 -6.59 1.79 21.66
N ASN A 85 -5.27 1.87 21.89
CA ASN A 85 -4.64 2.28 23.15
C ASN A 85 -3.25 2.89 22.84
N ASP A 86 -2.53 3.35 23.87
CA ASP A 86 -1.22 3.99 23.68
C ASP A 86 -0.18 3.08 23.02
N ASN A 87 -0.17 1.78 23.35
CA ASN A 87 0.69 0.80 22.70
C ASN A 87 0.40 0.70 21.19
N LYS A 88 -0.88 0.82 20.77
CA LYS A 88 -1.25 0.84 19.35
C LYS A 88 -0.77 2.09 18.62
N GLN A 89 -0.68 3.24 19.29
CA GLN A 89 -0.08 4.41 18.66
C GLN A 89 1.40 4.14 18.34
N GLU A 90 2.16 3.60 19.29
CA GLU A 90 3.58 3.28 19.10
C GLU A 90 3.79 2.26 17.97
N GLU A 91 2.98 1.20 17.91
CA GLU A 91 3.00 0.22 16.81
C GLU A 91 2.76 0.88 15.44
N VAL A 92 1.80 1.82 15.37
CA VAL A 92 1.48 2.56 14.13
C VAL A 92 2.65 3.43 13.69
N GLU A 93 3.24 4.20 14.61
CA GLU A 93 4.42 5.03 14.35
C GLU A 93 5.57 4.16 13.83
N LYS A 94 5.89 3.07 14.55
CA LYS A 94 6.93 2.11 14.18
C LYS A 94 6.67 1.49 12.81
N PHE A 95 5.44 1.15 12.48
CA PHE A 95 5.08 0.63 11.16
C PHE A 95 5.40 1.62 10.04
N PHE A 96 5.03 2.90 10.20
CA PHE A 96 5.32 3.92 9.20
C PHE A 96 6.82 4.18 9.05
N ASP A 97 7.53 4.35 10.17
CA ASP A 97 8.92 4.79 10.19
C ASP A 97 9.90 3.68 9.79
N THR A 98 9.61 2.44 10.16
CA THR A 98 10.51 1.31 9.90
C THR A 98 10.19 0.56 8.61
N TYR A 99 8.96 0.69 8.09
CA TYR A 99 8.52 -0.10 6.94
C TYR A 99 7.78 0.71 5.87
N PHE A 100 6.62 1.29 6.17
CA PHE A 100 5.73 1.77 5.09
C PHE A 100 6.38 2.86 4.24
N VAL A 101 6.92 3.90 4.87
CA VAL A 101 7.58 5.00 4.15
C VAL A 101 8.80 4.48 3.39
N LYS A 102 9.62 3.65 4.04
CA LYS A 102 10.88 3.14 3.49
C LYS A 102 10.68 2.17 2.33
N GLN A 103 9.61 1.39 2.33
CA GLN A 103 9.35 0.36 1.32
C GLN A 103 8.39 0.83 0.22
N TRP A 104 7.31 1.52 0.58
CA TRP A 104 6.20 1.78 -0.33
C TRP A 104 6.15 3.23 -0.84
N CYS A 105 6.76 4.18 -0.13
CA CYS A 105 6.73 5.60 -0.53
C CYS A 105 7.95 6.07 -1.35
N ARG A 106 8.74 5.15 -1.92
CA ARG A 106 9.80 5.52 -2.87
C ARG A 106 9.18 5.97 -4.20
N PRO A 107 9.78 6.92 -4.94
CA PRO A 107 9.23 7.41 -6.21
C PRO A 107 8.89 6.30 -7.21
N ARG A 108 9.71 5.24 -7.29
CA ARG A 108 9.45 4.09 -8.17
C ARG A 108 8.40 3.11 -7.62
N MET A 109 8.15 3.12 -6.32
CA MET A 109 7.22 2.20 -5.67
C MET A 109 5.80 2.76 -5.64
N ILE A 110 5.62 4.08 -5.51
CA ILE A 110 4.27 4.68 -5.47
C ILE A 110 3.42 4.29 -6.68
N PRO A 111 3.90 4.41 -7.94
CA PRO A 111 3.11 4.04 -9.11
C PRO A 111 2.69 2.58 -9.15
N ILE A 112 3.36 1.69 -8.40
CA ILE A 112 3.11 0.25 -8.40
C ILE A 112 1.83 -0.12 -7.64
N TRP A 113 1.46 0.60 -6.59
CA TRP A 113 0.30 0.31 -5.74
C TRP A 113 -0.74 1.44 -5.69
N ASN A 114 -0.38 2.63 -6.18
CA ASN A 114 -1.31 3.75 -6.36
C ASN A 114 -1.86 3.75 -7.80
N TYR A 115 -3.18 3.82 -7.90
CA TYR A 115 -3.96 3.79 -9.14
C TYR A 115 -4.33 5.19 -9.63
N ASN A 116 -4.06 6.24 -8.85
CA ASN A 116 -4.30 7.61 -9.30
C ASN A 116 -3.42 7.93 -10.53
N GLY A 117 -4.05 8.47 -11.57
CA GLY A 117 -3.39 8.79 -12.84
C GLY A 117 -2.95 7.58 -13.66
N ARG A 118 -3.47 6.37 -13.40
CA ARG A 118 -3.31 5.24 -14.33
C ARG A 118 -4.33 5.38 -15.46
N VAL A 119 -3.82 5.43 -16.69
CA VAL A 119 -4.58 5.61 -17.93
C VAL A 119 -5.66 4.51 -18.02
N GLY A 120 -6.92 4.92 -18.17
CA GLY A 120 -8.10 4.05 -18.17
C GLY A 120 -9.32 4.63 -17.43
N TRP A 121 -9.09 5.63 -16.58
CA TRP A 121 -10.12 6.57 -16.14
C TRP A 121 -9.76 7.92 -16.75
N SER A 122 -10.09 8.09 -18.03
CA SER A 122 -10.02 9.41 -18.65
C SER A 122 -10.89 10.38 -17.87
N ASP A 123 -10.42 11.62 -17.78
CA ASP A 123 -11.16 12.79 -17.30
C ASP A 123 -12.34 13.15 -18.23
N GLU A 124 -13.14 12.15 -18.61
CA GLU A 124 -14.44 12.29 -19.27
C GLU A 124 -15.55 11.91 -18.28
N MET A 125 -15.80 12.80 -17.31
CA MET A 125 -17.11 13.03 -16.71
C MET A 125 -17.28 14.52 -16.39
#